data_AF-A0A4P5UKZ4-F1
#
_entry.id   AF-A0A4P5UKZ4-F1
#
_cell.length_a   1.000
_cell.length_b   1.000
_cell.length_c   1.000
_cell.angle_alpha   90.00
_cell.angle_beta   90.00
_cell.angle_gamma   90.00
#
_symmetry.space_group_name_H-M   'P 1'
#
loop_
_entity.id
_entity.type
_entity.pdbx_description
1 polymer ?
#
loop_
_entity_poly.entity_id
_entity_poly.type
_entity_poly.pdbx_seq_one_letter_code
_entity_poly.pdbx_strand_id
1 'polypeptide(L)'
;MPEDKKVKKDDDVKEAMAHTEHSEHSMSLPKRDKSKKVWIVLFVITLLALIGLGVYGYTKVQSDNKKIKDQQAQIDDLQNKKKTLEDAAAAAATAVTKAVAGNYLEIKELGFKLPLTESIKDLQYFVNDKTAFFSTASLQSSAWPSADNDAAKFCSLGSLPLGAVTKFANASEAGPTQQKALSGLVLGYAPPQSSCSTNQATINLQNTQKAALQTAFNNAVKL
;
A
#
# COMPACT_ATOMS: atom_id res chain seq x y z
N MET A 1 6.16 -20.78 5.71
CA MET A 1 7.22 -20.46 6.69
C MET A 1 7.57 -18.99 6.57
N PRO A 2 7.08 -18.16 7.50
CA PRO A 2 7.84 -17.05 8.05
C PRO A 2 7.93 -17.15 9.58
N GLU A 3 8.97 -16.52 10.09
CA GLU A 3 9.60 -16.76 11.38
C GLU A 3 8.81 -16.22 12.59
N ASP A 4 8.81 -17.03 13.65
CA ASP A 4 8.41 -16.69 15.01
C ASP A 4 9.30 -15.57 15.59
N LYS A 5 8.68 -14.49 16.11
CA LYS A 5 9.32 -13.62 17.10
C LYS A 5 8.58 -13.73 18.42
N LYS A 6 9.16 -14.56 19.30
CA LYS A 6 8.92 -14.57 20.75
C LYS A 6 9.47 -13.28 21.37
N VAL A 7 8.66 -12.61 22.19
CA VAL A 7 9.14 -11.66 23.20
C VAL A 7 8.76 -12.23 24.56
N LYS A 8 9.74 -12.37 25.45
CA LYS A 8 9.65 -13.02 26.77
C LYS A 8 10.39 -12.14 27.79
N LYS A 9 9.77 -12.00 28.97
CA LYS A 9 10.34 -11.66 30.32
C LYS A 9 10.90 -10.24 30.50
N ASP A 10 10.93 -9.62 31.69
CA ASP A 10 11.23 -10.05 33.08
C ASP A 10 10.32 -9.28 34.08
N ASP A 11 9.68 -9.90 35.07
CA ASP A 11 10.13 -10.38 36.40
C ASP A 11 10.28 -9.27 37.49
N ASP A 12 9.61 -9.55 38.61
CA ASP A 12 9.52 -8.84 39.89
C ASP A 12 10.87 -8.47 40.53
N VAL A 13 10.92 -7.34 41.25
CA VAL A 13 11.84 -7.14 42.38
C VAL A 13 11.09 -6.52 43.57
N LYS A 14 11.45 -7.08 44.73
CA LYS A 14 10.77 -7.17 46.02
C LYS A 14 11.50 -6.31 47.07
N GLU A 15 10.74 -5.86 48.08
CA GLU A 15 11.10 -5.64 49.51
C GLU A 15 12.43 -4.98 49.96
N ALA A 16 12.33 -4.07 50.94
CA ALA A 16 12.70 -4.28 52.37
C ALA A 16 12.95 -2.92 53.09
N MET A 17 12.14 -2.57 54.11
CA MET A 17 12.40 -2.68 55.57
C MET A 17 13.39 -1.67 56.17
N ALA A 18 12.96 -0.96 57.22
CA ALA A 18 13.73 -0.77 58.46
C ALA A 18 12.86 -0.21 59.61
N HIS A 19 12.82 -0.96 60.71
CA HIS A 19 12.31 -0.64 62.04
C HIS A 19 13.13 0.45 62.76
N THR A 20 12.58 1.11 63.78
CA THR A 20 13.23 1.29 65.12
C THR A 20 12.16 1.64 66.18
N GLU A 21 12.32 1.02 67.36
CA GLU A 21 11.48 1.05 68.58
C GLU A 21 11.73 2.23 69.55
N HIS A 22 10.91 2.26 70.61
CA HIS A 22 11.07 2.90 71.94
C HIS A 22 10.98 4.45 71.99
N SER A 23 10.42 5.12 73.00
CA SER A 23 10.20 4.79 74.42
C SER A 23 9.04 5.62 75.01
N GLU A 24 8.69 5.23 76.23
CA GLU A 24 7.58 5.65 77.09
C GLU A 24 7.60 7.10 77.64
N HIS A 25 6.48 7.40 78.31
CA HIS A 25 6.32 8.27 79.49
C HIS A 25 6.26 9.79 79.31
N SER A 26 5.05 10.35 79.42
CA SER A 26 4.51 10.91 80.69
C SER A 26 3.67 12.19 80.52
N MET A 27 2.60 12.23 81.31
CA MET A 27 1.99 13.38 81.98
C MET A 27 1.48 14.60 81.17
N SER A 28 0.16 14.58 81.01
CA SER A 28 -0.76 15.50 81.72
C SER A 28 -1.27 16.78 81.02
N LEU A 29 -2.58 16.92 81.23
CA LEU A 29 -3.44 18.11 81.34
C LEU A 29 -4.34 18.50 80.14
N PRO A 30 -5.63 18.78 80.43
CA PRO A 30 -6.70 18.87 79.44
C PRO A 30 -6.86 20.30 78.95
N LYS A 31 -6.98 20.52 77.63
CA LYS A 31 -7.47 21.81 77.12
C LYS A 31 -8.39 21.68 75.90
N ARG A 32 -9.67 21.90 76.22
CA ARG A 32 -10.69 22.63 75.45
C ARG A 32 -11.03 22.13 74.04
N ASP A 33 -12.25 21.61 73.98
CA ASP A 33 -13.14 21.32 72.85
C ASP A 33 -13.24 22.49 71.83
N LYS A 34 -12.17 22.69 71.04
CA LYS A 34 -12.14 23.55 69.85
C LYS A 34 -11.85 22.75 68.56
N SER A 35 -11.55 21.45 68.66
CA SER A 35 -11.17 20.58 67.54
C SER A 35 -12.33 20.24 66.60
N LYS A 36 -13.59 20.23 67.09
CA LYS A 36 -14.77 19.95 66.26
C LYS A 36 -14.98 20.99 65.16
N LYS A 37 -14.70 22.28 65.42
CA LYS A 37 -14.81 23.33 64.40
C LYS A 37 -13.72 23.23 63.34
N VAL A 38 -12.51 22.83 63.71
CA VAL A 38 -11.40 22.61 62.77
C VAL A 38 -11.68 21.41 61.87
N TRP A 39 -12.24 20.33 62.42
CA TRP A 39 -12.61 19.14 61.65
C TRP A 39 -13.75 19.40 60.66
N ILE A 40 -14.76 20.20 61.05
CA ILE A 40 -15.85 20.61 60.15
C ILE A 40 -15.30 21.44 58.98
N VAL A 41 -14.38 22.37 59.22
CA VAL A 41 -13.77 23.18 58.15
C VAL A 41 -12.95 22.32 57.18
N LEU A 42 -12.17 21.36 57.70
CA LEU A 42 -11.43 20.40 56.88
C LEU A 42 -12.36 19.52 56.03
N PHE A 43 -13.48 19.07 56.58
CA PHE A 43 -14.46 18.27 55.84
C PHE A 43 -15.12 19.07 54.72
N VAL A 44 -15.48 20.33 54.95
CA VAL A 44 -16.06 21.21 53.93
C VAL A 44 -15.08 21.50 52.80
N ILE A 45 -13.81 21.76 53.10
CA ILE A 45 -12.77 21.97 52.08
C ILE A 45 -12.57 20.70 51.23
N THR A 46 -12.55 19.53 51.88
CA THR A 46 -12.40 18.23 51.18
C THR A 46 -13.62 17.95 50.29
N LEU A 47 -14.83 18.26 50.76
CA LEU A 47 -16.06 18.10 49.98
C LEU A 47 -16.06 19.01 48.75
N LEU A 48 -15.63 20.28 48.89
CA LEU A 48 -15.50 21.22 47.78
C LEU A 48 -14.45 20.76 46.76
N ALA A 49 -13.32 20.23 47.22
CA ALA A 49 -12.31 19.66 46.33
C ALA A 49 -12.84 18.45 45.54
N LEU A 50 -13.61 17.55 46.18
CA LEU A 50 -14.23 16.40 45.51
C LEU A 50 -15.27 16.81 44.46
N ILE A 51 -16.09 17.83 44.75
CA ILE A 51 -17.05 18.36 43.77
C ILE A 51 -16.32 19.01 42.59
N GLY A 52 -15.25 19.77 42.84
CA GLY A 52 -14.42 20.37 41.79
C GLY A 52 -13.78 19.32 40.87
N LEU A 53 -13.24 18.23 41.44
CA LEU A 53 -12.71 17.09 40.68
C LEU A 53 -13.78 16.37 39.87
N GLY A 54 -15.00 16.23 40.40
CA GLY A 54 -16.14 15.61 39.70
C GLY A 54 -16.56 16.39 38.44
N VAL A 55 -16.68 17.73 38.54
CA VAL A 55 -17.04 18.58 37.39
C VAL A 55 -15.92 18.62 36.34
N TYR A 56 -14.66 18.66 36.77
CA TYR A 56 -13.52 18.63 35.85
C TYR A 56 -13.39 17.28 35.11
N GLY A 57 -13.62 16.16 35.81
CA GLY A 57 -13.66 14.83 35.19
C GLY A 57 -14.78 14.70 34.16
N TYR A 58 -15.99 15.17 34.49
CA TYR A 58 -17.15 15.09 33.60
C TYR A 58 -16.97 15.89 32.30
N THR A 59 -16.45 17.12 32.39
CA THR A 59 -16.24 17.98 31.21
C THR A 59 -15.16 17.43 30.28
N LYS A 60 -14.10 16.81 30.83
CA LYS A 60 -13.05 16.17 30.02
C LYS A 60 -13.56 14.93 29.27
N VAL A 61 -14.29 14.05 29.95
CA VAL A 61 -14.89 12.84 29.34
C VAL A 61 -15.89 13.19 28.23
N GLN A 62 -16.66 14.28 28.38
CA GLN A 62 -17.61 14.70 27.36
C GLN A 62 -16.92 15.23 26.09
N SER A 63 -15.75 15.87 26.21
CA SER A 63 -14.93 16.33 25.09
C SER A 63 -14.28 15.16 24.34
N ASP A 64 -13.77 14.18 25.07
CA ASP A 64 -13.13 13.00 24.49
C ASP A 64 -14.16 12.10 23.77
N ASN A 65 -15.38 11.95 24.28
CA ASN A 65 -16.46 11.24 23.59
C ASN A 65 -16.88 11.87 22.25
N LYS A 66 -16.80 13.21 22.12
CA LYS A 66 -17.06 13.88 20.83
C LYS A 66 -15.96 13.55 19.82
N LYS A 67 -14.70 13.57 20.24
CA LYS A 67 -13.56 13.20 19.37
C LYS A 67 -13.61 11.75 18.93
N ILE A 68 -13.97 10.83 19.82
CA ILE A 68 -14.14 9.41 19.50
C ILE A 68 -15.24 9.21 18.44
N LYS A 69 -16.36 9.95 18.55
CA LYS A 69 -17.45 9.88 17.57
C LYS A 69 -17.04 10.40 16.19
N ASP A 70 -16.30 11.51 16.14
CA ASP A 70 -15.78 12.07 14.88
C ASP A 70 -14.72 11.14 14.24
N GLN A 71 -13.89 10.49 15.06
CA GLN A 71 -12.92 9.50 14.59
C GLN A 71 -13.62 8.25 14.04
N GLN A 72 -14.69 7.77 14.68
CA GLN A 72 -15.47 6.63 14.19
C GLN A 72 -16.13 6.95 12.84
N ALA A 73 -16.71 8.16 12.69
CA ALA A 73 -17.30 8.58 11.42
C ALA A 73 -16.27 8.64 10.27
N GLN A 74 -15.03 9.05 10.55
CA GLN A 74 -13.94 9.02 9.56
C GLN A 74 -13.52 7.59 9.21
N ILE A 75 -13.48 6.68 10.18
CA ILE A 75 -13.19 5.26 9.92
C ILE A 75 -14.27 4.65 9.05
N ASP A 76 -15.55 4.93 9.33
CA ASP A 76 -16.68 4.41 8.55
C ASP A 76 -16.66 4.96 7.11
N ASP A 77 -16.35 6.25 6.91
CA ASP A 77 -16.19 6.86 5.59
C ASP A 77 -15.00 6.23 4.81
N LEU A 78 -13.87 6.01 5.48
CA LEU A 78 -12.71 5.36 4.87
C LEU A 78 -13.00 3.91 4.49
N GLN A 79 -13.74 3.16 5.32
CA GLN A 79 -14.16 1.80 5.01
C GLN A 79 -15.13 1.76 3.83
N ASN A 80 -16.08 2.68 3.75
CA ASN A 80 -17.00 2.80 2.62
C ASN A 80 -16.27 3.18 1.32
N LYS A 81 -15.30 4.10 1.38
CA LYS A 81 -14.43 4.43 0.23
C LYS A 81 -13.58 3.24 -0.21
N LYS A 82 -13.00 2.51 0.75
CA LYS A 82 -12.23 1.29 0.46
C LYS A 82 -13.11 0.26 -0.24
N LYS A 83 -14.31 0.00 0.28
CA LYS A 83 -15.26 -0.93 -0.32
C LYS A 83 -15.67 -0.50 -1.73
N THR A 84 -15.94 0.78 -1.94
CA THR A 84 -16.26 1.33 -3.27
C THR A 84 -15.11 1.13 -4.26
N LEU A 85 -13.87 1.30 -3.82
CA LEU A 85 -12.68 1.06 -4.66
C LEU A 85 -12.46 -0.43 -4.93
N GLU A 86 -12.68 -1.31 -3.95
CA GLU A 86 -12.61 -2.76 -4.11
C GLU A 86 -13.69 -3.27 -5.09
N ASP A 87 -14.93 -2.77 -4.96
CA ASP A 87 -16.03 -3.10 -5.87
C ASP A 87 -15.78 -2.58 -7.28
N ALA A 88 -15.22 -1.36 -7.43
CA ALA A 88 -14.83 -0.81 -8.72
C ALA A 88 -13.67 -1.61 -9.35
N ALA A 89 -12.69 -2.05 -8.56
CA ALA A 89 -11.60 -2.90 -9.01
C ALA A 89 -12.09 -4.30 -9.42
N ALA A 90 -13.02 -4.89 -8.67
CA ALA A 90 -13.65 -6.17 -9.02
C ALA A 90 -14.49 -6.05 -10.30
N ALA A 91 -15.28 -4.98 -10.45
CA ALA A 91 -16.03 -4.70 -11.68
C ALA A 91 -15.09 -4.49 -12.87
N ALA A 92 -13.97 -3.77 -12.69
CA ALA A 92 -12.96 -3.59 -13.72
C ALA A 92 -12.27 -4.93 -14.08
N ALA A 93 -11.93 -5.77 -13.11
CA ALA A 93 -11.38 -7.11 -13.35
C ALA A 93 -12.38 -8.02 -14.11
N THR A 94 -13.67 -7.89 -13.81
CA THR A 94 -14.75 -8.61 -14.49
C THR A 94 -14.97 -8.09 -15.93
N ALA A 95 -14.85 -6.78 -16.14
CA ALA A 95 -14.92 -6.16 -17.46
C ALA A 95 -13.71 -6.53 -18.33
N VAL A 96 -12.51 -6.59 -17.74
CA VAL A 96 -11.30 -7.07 -18.42
C VAL A 96 -11.48 -8.54 -18.80
N THR A 97 -11.89 -9.42 -17.89
CA THR A 97 -12.13 -10.84 -18.24
C THR A 97 -13.23 -11.03 -19.30
N LYS A 98 -14.26 -10.18 -19.35
CA LYS A 98 -15.32 -10.22 -20.37
C LYS A 98 -14.90 -9.62 -21.72
N ALA A 99 -14.09 -8.56 -21.74
CA ALA A 99 -13.52 -8.00 -22.97
C ALA A 99 -12.43 -8.90 -23.59
N VAL A 100 -11.81 -9.74 -22.76
CA VAL A 100 -10.75 -10.67 -23.14
C VAL A 100 -11.27 -11.95 -23.83
N ALA A 101 -12.58 -12.19 -23.87
CA ALA A 101 -13.18 -13.37 -24.49
C ALA A 101 -13.09 -13.43 -26.04
N GLY A 102 -12.25 -12.63 -26.69
CA GLY A 102 -12.11 -12.66 -28.16
C GLY A 102 -10.85 -12.04 -28.75
N ASN A 103 -10.09 -11.21 -28.03
CA ASN A 103 -8.94 -10.50 -28.58
C ASN A 103 -7.66 -10.86 -27.82
N TYR A 104 -6.99 -11.93 -28.26
CA TYR A 104 -5.67 -12.30 -27.77
C TYR A 104 -4.62 -12.10 -28.86
N LEU A 105 -3.45 -11.63 -28.48
CA LEU A 105 -2.24 -11.76 -29.29
C LEU A 105 -1.51 -13.03 -28.87
N GLU A 106 -1.47 -14.02 -29.77
CA GLU A 106 -0.74 -15.27 -29.56
C GLU A 106 0.73 -15.09 -29.92
N ILE A 107 1.64 -15.43 -29.00
CA ILE A 107 3.09 -15.41 -29.22
C ILE A 107 3.56 -16.86 -29.19
N LYS A 108 3.36 -17.53 -30.33
CA LYS A 108 3.50 -18.98 -30.48
C LYS A 108 4.91 -19.47 -30.20
N GLU A 109 5.90 -18.66 -30.54
CA GLU A 109 7.32 -18.92 -30.34
C GLU A 109 7.66 -19.06 -28.84
N LEU A 110 6.97 -18.30 -27.98
CA LEU A 110 7.20 -18.31 -26.54
C LEU A 110 6.17 -19.15 -25.77
N GLY A 111 5.03 -19.48 -26.38
CA GLY A 111 4.02 -20.38 -25.81
C GLY A 111 3.02 -19.71 -24.87
N PHE A 112 2.71 -18.42 -25.10
CA PHE A 112 1.72 -17.69 -24.33
C PHE A 112 0.88 -16.75 -25.21
N LYS A 113 -0.26 -16.31 -24.69
CA LYS A 113 -1.11 -15.30 -25.31
C LYS A 113 -1.39 -14.16 -24.36
N LEU A 114 -1.43 -12.95 -24.91
CA LEU A 114 -1.71 -11.71 -24.20
C LEU A 114 -3.12 -11.24 -24.50
N PRO A 115 -3.93 -10.90 -23.49
CA PRO A 115 -5.19 -10.20 -23.72
C PRO A 115 -4.91 -8.81 -24.32
N LEU A 116 -5.56 -8.49 -25.42
CA LEU A 116 -5.52 -7.16 -26.02
C LEU A 116 -6.59 -6.27 -25.38
N THR A 117 -6.20 -5.04 -25.05
CA THR A 117 -7.10 -3.98 -24.61
C THR A 117 -7.20 -2.93 -25.71
N GLU A 118 -8.18 -2.02 -25.63
CA GLU A 118 -8.39 -0.97 -26.63
C GLU A 118 -7.12 -0.12 -26.88
N SER A 119 -6.33 0.15 -25.84
CA SER A 119 -5.09 0.94 -25.92
C SER A 119 -3.97 0.25 -26.70
N ILE A 120 -3.99 -1.08 -26.80
CA ILE A 120 -2.98 -1.91 -27.46
C ILE A 120 -3.62 -2.87 -28.48
N LYS A 121 -4.75 -2.50 -29.08
CA LYS A 121 -5.46 -3.36 -30.04
C LYS A 121 -4.65 -3.62 -31.31
N ASP A 122 -3.74 -2.72 -31.65
CA ASP A 122 -2.82 -2.77 -32.79
C ASP A 122 -1.40 -3.21 -32.35
N LEU A 123 -1.29 -3.94 -31.23
CA LEU A 123 -0.03 -4.47 -30.74
C LEU A 123 0.59 -5.42 -31.77
N GLN A 124 1.82 -5.10 -32.16
CA GLN A 124 2.66 -5.91 -33.02
C GLN A 124 3.84 -6.42 -32.20
N TYR A 125 4.37 -7.58 -32.61
CA TYR A 125 5.56 -8.14 -32.03
C TYR A 125 6.50 -8.71 -33.09
N PHE A 126 7.77 -8.82 -32.72
CA PHE A 126 8.72 -9.70 -33.40
C PHE A 126 9.52 -10.45 -32.34
N VAL A 127 10.06 -11.59 -32.72
CA VAL A 127 10.81 -12.46 -31.82
C VAL A 127 12.26 -12.52 -32.27
N ASN A 128 13.18 -12.41 -31.31
CA ASN A 128 14.58 -12.74 -31.48
C ASN A 128 14.96 -13.72 -30.37
N ASP A 129 15.36 -14.94 -30.75
CA ASP A 129 15.63 -16.04 -29.83
C ASP A 129 14.47 -16.28 -28.83
N LYS A 130 14.66 -15.97 -27.55
CA LYS A 130 13.67 -16.18 -26.48
C LYS A 130 12.94 -14.89 -26.09
N THR A 131 13.09 -13.82 -26.85
CA THR A 131 12.57 -12.50 -26.51
C THR A 131 11.59 -12.01 -27.57
N ALA A 132 10.37 -11.71 -27.14
CA ALA A 132 9.37 -11.00 -27.94
C ALA A 132 9.41 -9.52 -27.60
N PHE A 133 9.40 -8.68 -28.63
CA PHE A 133 9.52 -7.25 -28.52
C PHE A 133 8.26 -6.58 -29.05
N PHE A 134 7.75 -5.58 -28.33
CA PHE A 134 6.41 -5.05 -28.58
C PHE A 134 6.41 -3.60 -29.05
N SER A 135 5.51 -3.31 -29.98
CA SER A 135 5.24 -1.97 -30.51
C SER A 135 3.79 -1.88 -30.99
N THR A 136 3.30 -0.68 -31.27
CA THR A 136 1.98 -0.44 -31.89
C THR A 136 2.16 0.38 -33.16
N ALA A 137 1.25 0.23 -34.13
CA ALA A 137 1.26 1.06 -35.33
C ALA A 137 1.09 2.55 -34.97
N SER A 138 0.23 2.83 -33.99
CA SER A 138 0.01 4.18 -33.44
C SER A 138 1.29 4.81 -32.88
N LEU A 139 2.13 4.09 -32.15
CA LEU A 139 3.44 4.61 -31.70
C LEU A 139 4.43 4.79 -32.84
N GLN A 140 4.49 3.85 -33.78
CA GLN A 140 5.38 3.95 -34.95
C GLN A 140 5.03 5.16 -35.81
N SER A 141 3.73 5.46 -35.95
CA SER A 141 3.23 6.59 -36.74
C SER A 141 3.38 7.95 -36.06
N SER A 142 3.33 8.00 -34.71
CA SER A 142 3.50 9.24 -33.94
C SER A 142 4.97 9.59 -33.70
N ALA A 143 5.87 8.62 -33.88
CA ALA A 143 7.32 8.81 -33.93
C ALA A 143 7.77 9.35 -35.28
N TRP A 144 7.34 10.57 -35.62
CA TRP A 144 7.91 11.28 -36.76
C TRP A 144 9.40 11.54 -36.52
N PRO A 145 10.24 11.47 -37.58
CA PRO A 145 11.65 11.77 -37.45
C PRO A 145 11.80 13.20 -36.91
N SER A 146 12.67 13.39 -35.91
CA SER A 146 13.28 14.71 -35.73
C SER A 146 13.78 15.16 -37.10
N ALA A 147 13.59 16.43 -37.47
CA ALA A 147 13.98 16.97 -38.77
C ALA A 147 15.50 16.86 -39.06
N ASP A 148 16.27 16.27 -38.15
CA ASP A 148 17.66 15.90 -38.32
C ASP A 148 17.75 14.57 -39.06
N ASN A 149 18.18 14.63 -40.32
CA ASN A 149 18.28 13.55 -41.30
C ASN A 149 19.23 12.38 -40.94
N ASP A 150 19.58 12.20 -39.66
CA ASP A 150 20.38 11.10 -39.12
C ASP A 150 19.78 10.46 -37.84
N ALA A 151 18.56 10.83 -37.44
CA ALA A 151 17.96 10.37 -36.19
C ALA A 151 17.38 8.94 -36.31
N ALA A 152 17.97 8.00 -35.59
CA ALA A 152 17.42 6.65 -35.40
C ALA A 152 15.92 6.70 -35.06
N LYS A 153 15.10 5.89 -35.74
CA LYS A 153 13.66 5.78 -35.44
C LYS A 153 13.49 5.21 -34.03
N PHE A 154 13.24 6.09 -33.06
CA PHE A 154 13.13 5.75 -31.63
C PHE A 154 11.97 4.78 -31.32
N CYS A 155 11.02 4.57 -32.24
CA CYS A 155 9.89 3.64 -32.08
C CYS A 155 9.78 2.54 -33.12
N SER A 156 10.87 2.25 -33.84
CA SER A 156 10.89 1.03 -34.65
C SER A 156 10.69 -0.20 -33.76
N LEU A 157 10.22 -1.31 -34.34
CA LEU A 157 10.14 -2.57 -33.60
C LEU A 157 11.49 -2.89 -32.91
N GLY A 158 12.61 -2.69 -33.60
CA GLY A 158 13.97 -2.90 -33.08
C GLY A 158 14.40 -2.02 -31.90
N SER A 159 13.67 -0.95 -31.54
CA SER A 159 14.03 -0.02 -30.46
C SER A 159 13.21 -0.18 -29.17
N LEU A 160 12.44 -1.27 -29.06
CA LEU A 160 11.72 -1.66 -27.83
C LEU A 160 10.73 -0.61 -27.31
N PRO A 161 9.85 -0.03 -28.14
CA PRO A 161 9.05 1.13 -27.72
C PRO A 161 8.09 0.83 -26.55
N LEU A 162 7.61 -0.41 -26.43
CA LEU A 162 6.76 -0.86 -25.33
C LEU A 162 7.45 -1.87 -24.40
N GLY A 163 8.71 -2.21 -24.65
CA GLY A 163 9.46 -3.20 -23.89
C GLY A 163 9.49 -4.59 -24.54
N ALA A 164 9.89 -5.57 -23.74
CA ALA A 164 10.17 -6.93 -24.19
C ALA A 164 9.69 -7.97 -23.17
N VAL A 165 9.31 -9.16 -23.64
CA VAL A 165 9.06 -10.32 -22.81
C VAL A 165 10.04 -11.42 -23.20
N THR A 166 10.84 -11.88 -22.25
CA THR A 166 11.80 -12.97 -22.43
C THR A 166 11.31 -14.23 -21.74
N LYS A 167 11.45 -15.38 -22.41
CA LYS A 167 11.19 -16.69 -21.84
C LYS A 167 12.43 -17.25 -21.15
N PHE A 168 12.28 -17.66 -19.90
CA PHE A 168 13.30 -18.28 -19.06
C PHE A 168 12.91 -19.70 -18.67
N ALA A 169 13.90 -20.55 -18.40
CA ALA A 169 13.64 -21.91 -17.96
C ALA A 169 13.15 -21.94 -16.50
N ASN A 170 13.57 -20.97 -15.69
CA ASN A 170 13.26 -20.87 -14.27
C ASN A 170 13.31 -19.41 -13.78
N ALA A 171 12.80 -19.17 -12.57
CA ALA A 171 12.72 -17.83 -11.97
C ALA A 171 14.11 -17.24 -11.63
N SER A 172 15.10 -18.09 -11.36
CA SER A 172 16.48 -17.66 -11.06
C SER A 172 17.19 -17.04 -12.26
N GLU A 173 16.91 -17.50 -13.49
CA GLU A 173 17.48 -16.93 -14.72
C GLU A 173 16.90 -15.58 -15.10
N ALA A 174 15.64 -15.29 -14.71
CA ALA A 174 14.94 -14.08 -15.09
C ALA A 174 15.44 -12.81 -14.37
N GLY A 175 16.23 -12.96 -13.30
CA GLY A 175 16.78 -11.84 -12.53
C GLY A 175 15.70 -10.97 -11.87
N PRO A 176 16.00 -9.68 -11.55
CA PRO A 176 15.09 -8.80 -10.81
C PRO A 176 13.95 -8.20 -11.68
N THR A 177 13.72 -8.74 -12.87
CA THR A 177 12.66 -8.26 -13.78
C THR A 177 11.27 -8.64 -13.25
N GLN A 178 10.22 -8.02 -13.80
CA GLN A 178 8.85 -8.42 -13.47
C GLN A 178 8.59 -9.81 -14.06
N GLN A 179 8.31 -10.81 -13.21
CA GLN A 179 8.17 -12.20 -13.65
C GLN A 179 6.73 -12.67 -13.61
N LYS A 180 6.37 -13.54 -14.56
CA LYS A 180 5.12 -14.29 -14.57
C LYS A 180 5.42 -15.76 -14.80
N ALA A 181 5.12 -16.59 -13.81
CA ALA A 181 5.14 -18.04 -13.97
C ALA A 181 3.86 -18.49 -14.68
N LEU A 182 4.04 -19.22 -15.78
CA LEU A 182 3.00 -19.98 -16.46
C LEU A 182 3.35 -21.47 -16.33
N SER A 183 2.38 -22.37 -16.50
CA SER A 183 2.59 -23.81 -16.30
C SER A 183 3.74 -24.36 -17.17
N GLY A 184 4.92 -24.54 -16.55
CA GLY A 184 6.15 -25.04 -17.18
C GLY A 184 7.07 -23.98 -17.83
N LEU A 185 6.85 -22.68 -17.61
CA LEU A 185 7.76 -21.62 -18.11
C LEU A 185 7.70 -20.34 -17.26
N VAL A 186 8.78 -19.57 -17.26
CA VAL A 186 8.82 -18.23 -16.64
C VAL A 186 8.97 -17.19 -17.72
N LEU A 187 8.11 -16.17 -17.69
CA LEU A 187 8.25 -14.98 -18.52
C LEU A 187 8.82 -13.84 -17.69
N GLY A 188 9.81 -13.11 -18.19
CA GLY A 188 10.27 -11.86 -17.60
C GLY A 188 9.94 -10.69 -18.53
N TYR A 189 9.33 -9.65 -17.98
CA TYR A 189 9.01 -8.40 -18.68
C TYR A 189 10.07 -7.34 -18.39
N ALA A 190 10.68 -6.83 -19.46
CA ALA A 190 11.63 -5.73 -19.45
C ALA A 190 10.94 -4.47 -20.01
N PRO A 191 10.75 -3.41 -19.20
CA PRO A 191 10.14 -2.19 -19.68
C PRO A 191 11.07 -1.45 -20.65
N PRO A 192 10.51 -0.58 -21.51
CA PRO A 192 11.29 0.24 -22.44
C PRO A 192 12.24 1.18 -21.71
N GLN A 193 13.48 1.27 -22.19
CA GLN A 193 14.57 2.05 -21.57
C GLN A 193 14.58 3.52 -21.99
N SER A 194 13.90 3.88 -23.08
CA SER A 194 13.88 5.24 -23.63
C SER A 194 12.48 5.66 -24.03
N SER A 195 12.28 6.98 -24.09
CA SER A 195 11.08 7.53 -24.71
C SER A 195 11.20 7.47 -26.23
N CYS A 196 10.05 7.24 -26.82
CA CYS A 196 9.82 7.17 -28.24
C CYS A 196 9.89 8.53 -28.98
N SER A 197 9.77 9.64 -28.23
CA SER A 197 9.69 10.99 -28.79
C SER A 197 9.91 12.04 -27.69
N THR A 198 10.28 13.25 -28.06
CA THR A 198 10.21 14.44 -27.18
C THR A 198 8.82 15.09 -27.19
N ASN A 199 7.92 14.67 -28.09
CA ASN A 199 6.55 15.15 -28.16
C ASN A 199 5.71 14.60 -27.00
N GLN A 200 5.13 15.49 -26.18
CA GLN A 200 4.37 15.10 -24.99
C GLN A 200 3.17 14.19 -25.27
N ALA A 201 2.48 14.37 -26.40
CA ALA A 201 1.35 13.51 -26.77
C ALA A 201 1.82 12.08 -27.06
N THR A 202 2.96 11.92 -27.71
CA THR A 202 3.57 10.61 -27.99
C THR A 202 4.08 9.96 -26.70
N ILE A 203 4.68 10.73 -25.81
CA ILE A 203 5.10 10.25 -24.47
C ILE A 203 3.88 9.74 -23.68
N ASN A 204 2.79 10.50 -23.66
CA ASN A 204 1.56 10.10 -22.97
C ASN A 204 0.97 8.82 -23.57
N LEU A 205 0.89 8.73 -24.90
CA LEU A 205 0.46 7.52 -25.61
C LEU A 205 1.33 6.32 -25.22
N GLN A 206 2.66 6.48 -25.25
CA GLN A 206 3.61 5.43 -24.89
C GLN A 206 3.38 4.96 -23.45
N ASN A 207 3.19 5.87 -22.50
CA ASN A 207 2.96 5.53 -21.09
C ASN A 207 1.64 4.79 -20.89
N THR A 208 0.56 5.22 -21.54
CA THR A 208 -0.74 4.51 -21.52
C THR A 208 -0.60 3.10 -22.08
N GLN A 209 0.11 2.94 -23.20
CA GLN A 209 0.31 1.63 -23.82
C GLN A 209 1.26 0.72 -23.01
N LYS A 210 2.31 1.27 -22.38
CA LYS A 210 3.17 0.53 -21.44
C LYS A 210 2.36 -0.04 -20.28
N ALA A 211 1.51 0.78 -19.66
CA ALA A 211 0.65 0.33 -18.56
C ALA A 211 -0.31 -0.77 -19.02
N ALA A 212 -0.94 -0.58 -20.19
CA ALA A 212 -1.83 -1.59 -20.77
C ALA A 212 -1.10 -2.91 -21.08
N LEU A 213 0.11 -2.86 -21.63
CA LEU A 213 0.92 -4.06 -21.91
C LEU A 213 1.35 -4.76 -20.62
N GLN A 214 1.72 -4.00 -19.57
CA GLN A 214 2.06 -4.57 -18.27
C GLN A 214 0.86 -5.27 -17.63
N THR A 215 -0.33 -4.66 -17.71
CA THR A 215 -1.58 -5.32 -17.29
C THR A 215 -1.85 -6.57 -18.12
N ALA A 216 -1.66 -6.51 -19.44
CA ALA A 216 -1.82 -7.68 -20.31
C ALA A 216 -0.85 -8.81 -19.95
N PHE A 217 0.42 -8.48 -19.68
CA PHE A 217 1.45 -9.42 -19.25
C PHE A 217 1.09 -10.12 -17.93
N ASN A 218 0.59 -9.38 -16.95
CA ASN A 218 0.16 -9.95 -15.67
C ASN A 218 -1.02 -10.93 -15.84
N ASN A 219 -1.82 -10.75 -16.88
CA ASN A 219 -2.95 -11.59 -17.27
C ASN A 219 -2.63 -12.54 -18.43
N ALA A 220 -1.34 -12.69 -18.78
CA ALA A 220 -0.92 -13.63 -19.80
C ALA A 220 -1.32 -15.05 -19.38
N VAL A 221 -1.73 -15.83 -20.36
CA VAL A 221 -2.05 -17.25 -20.17
C VAL A 221 -1.24 -18.09 -21.13
N LYS A 222 -0.99 -19.34 -20.74
CA LYS A 222 -0.34 -20.31 -21.61
C LYS A 222 -1.19 -20.54 -22.87
N LEU A 223 -0.52 -20.71 -24.01
CA LEU A 223 -1.16 -21.18 -25.24
C LEU A 223 -1.63 -22.64 -25.09
#